data_AF-A0A9D4QGG0-F1
#
_entry.id   AF-A0A9D4QGG0-F1
#
_cell.length_a   1.000
_cell.length_b   1.000
_cell.length_c   1.000
_cell.angle_alpha   90.00
_cell.angle_beta   90.00
_cell.angle_gamma   90.00
#
_symmetry.space_group_name_H-M   'P 1'
#
loop_
_entity.id
_entity.type
_entity.pdbx_description
1 polymer ?
#
loop_
_entity_poly.entity_id
_entity_poly.type
_entity_poly.pdbx_seq_one_letter_code
_entity_poly.pdbx_strand_id
1 'polypeptide(L)'
;MRSAGRKIASSLFMTAPLDAGLKMVWYSSHKVGCGLHYCGRNVVKKPFYNYVCNYCPIGNYPERFGKPYTKGKPCSKCPGHCRSKKLCTNACEHADFWVNCHEISKHWHKWLCGDPTKEQYKACKATCSCKERIK
;
A
#
# COMPACT_ATOMS: atom_id res chain seq x y z
N MET A 1 -33.80 25.01 -37.60
CA MET A 1 -32.56 24.22 -37.58
C MET A 1 -31.56 24.90 -36.63
N ARG A 2 -31.41 24.38 -35.40
CA ARG A 2 -30.31 24.76 -34.49
C ARG A 2 -29.66 23.44 -34.07
N SER A 3 -28.40 23.27 -34.47
CA SER A 3 -27.62 22.06 -34.27
C SER A 3 -27.35 21.84 -32.78
N ALA A 4 -27.70 20.66 -32.28
CA ALA A 4 -27.43 20.23 -30.91
C ALA A 4 -25.94 19.84 -30.79
N GLY A 5 -25.16 20.65 -30.07
CA GLY A 5 -23.80 20.32 -29.69
C GLY A 5 -23.78 19.17 -28.68
N ARG A 6 -23.21 18.03 -29.08
CA ARG A 6 -22.88 16.90 -28.18
C ARG A 6 -21.95 17.40 -27.07
N LYS A 7 -22.46 17.44 -25.84
CA LYS A 7 -21.61 17.44 -24.65
C LYS A 7 -20.89 16.08 -24.58
N ILE A 8 -19.62 16.04 -24.95
CA ILE A 8 -18.73 14.96 -24.53
C ILE A 8 -18.45 15.23 -23.05
N ALA A 9 -19.37 14.81 -22.19
CA ALA A 9 -19.04 14.57 -20.80
C ALA A 9 -18.09 13.38 -20.79
N SER A 10 -16.78 13.65 -20.89
CA SER A 10 -15.78 12.63 -20.63
C SER A 10 -15.98 12.17 -19.19
N SER A 11 -16.41 10.92 -19.09
CA SER A 11 -16.72 10.22 -17.86
C SER A 11 -15.50 10.25 -16.93
N LEU A 12 -15.57 11.08 -15.89
CA LEU A 12 -14.68 11.00 -14.73
C LEU A 12 -15.52 10.83 -13.46
N PHE A 13 -16.47 9.91 -13.49
CA PHE A 13 -17.26 9.48 -12.35
C PHE A 13 -17.20 7.96 -12.21
N MET A 14 -16.03 7.43 -11.86
CA MET A 14 -15.75 6.07 -11.38
C MET A 14 -14.28 6.12 -10.95
N THR A 15 -13.89 6.24 -9.67
CA THR A 15 -13.27 5.13 -8.90
C THR A 15 -13.05 5.41 -7.40
N ALA A 16 -13.29 6.63 -6.91
CA ALA A 16 -12.88 7.04 -5.54
C ALA A 16 -13.37 6.17 -4.35
N PRO A 17 -14.55 5.50 -4.36
CA PRO A 17 -15.00 4.72 -3.20
C PRO A 17 -14.21 3.42 -2.95
N LEU A 18 -13.58 2.85 -3.98
CA LEU A 18 -12.91 1.54 -3.86
C LEU A 18 -11.48 1.68 -3.30
N ASP A 19 -10.75 2.72 -3.71
CA ASP A 19 -9.33 2.87 -3.39
C ASP A 19 -9.06 3.07 -1.89
N ALA A 20 -9.92 3.83 -1.20
CA ALA A 20 -9.79 4.08 0.24
C ALA A 20 -10.02 2.79 1.05
N GLY A 21 -11.04 2.01 0.70
CA GLY A 21 -11.33 0.73 1.33
C GLY A 21 -10.21 -0.29 1.12
N LEU A 22 -9.62 -0.33 -0.08
CA LEU A 22 -8.54 -1.27 -0.42
C LEU A 22 -7.29 -1.06 0.43
N LYS A 23 -6.92 0.19 0.72
CA LYS A 23 -5.76 0.51 1.57
C LYS A 23 -5.94 0.01 3.01
N MET A 24 -7.16 0.06 3.54
CA MET A 24 -7.46 -0.34 4.92
C MET A 24 -7.35 -1.85 5.16
N VAL A 25 -7.60 -2.65 4.12
CA VAL A 25 -7.55 -4.12 4.20
C VAL A 25 -6.34 -4.71 3.47
N TRP A 26 -5.32 -3.90 3.17
CA TRP A 26 -4.14 -4.34 2.44
C TRP A 26 -3.26 -5.24 3.30
N TYR A 27 -2.99 -6.47 2.84
CA TYR A 27 -2.43 -7.54 3.66
C TYR A 27 -1.05 -7.24 4.28
N SER A 28 -0.23 -6.42 3.61
CA SER A 28 1.11 -6.10 4.06
C SER A 28 1.18 -4.83 4.91
N SER A 29 0.20 -3.93 4.80
CA SER A 29 0.15 -2.68 5.54
C SER A 29 -0.19 -2.93 7.01
N HIS A 30 0.84 -2.91 7.85
CA HIS A 30 0.73 -3.27 9.28
C HIS A 30 1.05 -2.09 10.22
N LYS A 31 1.43 -0.93 9.66
CA LYS A 31 1.60 0.33 10.38
C LYS A 31 0.67 1.38 9.79
N VAL A 32 0.04 2.16 10.67
CA VAL A 32 -0.80 3.31 10.29
C VAL A 32 -0.43 4.49 11.18
N GLY A 33 -0.31 5.66 10.57
CA GLY A 33 -0.15 6.93 11.28
C GLY A 33 -1.15 7.94 10.74
N CYS A 34 -1.91 8.57 11.63
CA CYS A 34 -2.94 9.53 11.24
C CYS A 34 -2.70 10.89 11.90
N GLY A 35 -3.09 11.96 11.21
CA GLY A 35 -3.04 13.33 11.68
C GLY A 35 -4.36 14.06 11.41
N LEU A 36 -4.69 14.99 12.29
CA LEU A 36 -5.84 15.89 12.18
C LEU A 36 -5.35 17.33 12.22
N HIS A 37 -5.84 18.15 11.31
CA HIS A 37 -5.55 19.57 11.30
C HIS A 37 -6.80 20.39 10.96
N TYR A 38 -7.03 21.48 11.71
CA TYR A 38 -8.10 22.42 11.40
C TYR A 38 -7.60 23.50 10.44
N CYS A 39 -8.21 23.57 9.26
CA CYS A 39 -7.94 24.59 8.25
C CYS A 39 -8.93 25.75 8.44
N GLY A 40 -8.49 26.82 9.10
CA GLY A 40 -9.29 28.01 9.39
C GLY A 40 -9.42 29.00 8.23
N ARG A 41 -10.20 30.07 8.45
CA ARG A 41 -10.44 31.13 7.44
C ARG A 41 -9.18 31.88 7.00
N ASN A 42 -8.13 31.83 7.82
CA ASN A 42 -6.81 32.39 7.51
C ASN A 42 -6.09 31.63 6.39
N VAL A 43 -6.48 30.39 6.08
CA VAL A 43 -5.84 29.55 5.04
C VAL A 43 -6.82 29.24 3.90
N VAL A 44 -8.11 29.10 4.18
CA VAL A 44 -9.13 28.64 3.21
C VAL A 44 -10.44 29.43 3.32
N LYS A 45 -11.18 29.61 2.22
CA LYS A 45 -12.46 30.37 2.20
C LYS A 45 -13.56 29.73 3.07
N LYS A 46 -13.62 28.40 3.12
CA LYS A 46 -14.56 27.63 3.93
C LYS A 46 -13.75 26.75 4.89
N PRO A 47 -13.84 26.96 6.21
CA PRO A 47 -13.11 26.16 7.17
C PRO A 47 -13.49 24.68 7.13
N PHE A 48 -12.52 23.80 7.36
CA PHE A 48 -12.74 22.36 7.44
C PHE A 48 -11.68 21.68 8.32
N TYR A 49 -11.99 20.45 8.74
CA TYR A 49 -11.03 19.57 9.39
C TYR A 49 -10.44 18.61 8.36
N ASN A 50 -9.12 18.59 8.26
CA ASN A 50 -8.39 17.67 7.41
C ASN A 50 -7.92 16.46 8.21
N TYR A 51 -8.28 15.25 7.75
CA TYR A 51 -7.88 13.98 8.33
C TYR A 51 -7.03 13.22 7.31
N VAL A 52 -5.79 12.90 7.68
CA VAL A 52 -4.87 12.18 6.78
C VAL A 52 -4.33 10.97 7.51
N CYS A 53 -4.42 9.79 6.90
CA CYS A 53 -3.81 8.56 7.39
C CYS A 53 -2.86 7.99 6.34
N ASN A 54 -1.63 7.69 6.78
CA ASN A 54 -0.60 7.03 6.00
C ASN A 54 -0.48 5.57 6.44
N TYR A 55 -0.37 4.67 5.48
CA TYR A 55 -0.26 3.23 5.69
C TYR A 55 1.11 2.76 5.21
N CYS A 56 1.79 1.95 6.03
CA CYS A 56 3.11 1.42 5.72
C CYS A 56 3.18 -0.10 5.97
N PRO A 57 3.81 -0.87 5.06
CA PRO A 57 4.26 -0.51 3.72
C PRO A 57 3.12 -0.04 2.81
N ILE A 58 3.48 0.65 1.72
CA ILE A 58 2.51 1.15 0.75
C ILE A 58 1.75 -0.02 0.11
N GLY A 59 0.44 0.14 -0.07
CA GLY A 59 -0.40 -0.85 -0.73
C GLY A 59 -0.92 -0.37 -2.07
N ASN A 60 -2.03 -0.97 -2.52
CA ASN A 60 -2.72 -0.62 -3.76
C ASN A 60 -1.84 -0.72 -5.01
N TYR A 61 -1.03 -1.78 -5.09
CA TYR A 61 -0.22 -2.04 -6.27
C TYR A 61 -1.11 -2.35 -7.49
N PRO A 62 -0.84 -1.76 -8.68
CA PRO A 62 -1.68 -1.94 -9.87
C PRO A 62 -1.91 -3.41 -10.25
N GLU A 63 -0.89 -4.26 -10.11
CA GLU A 63 -0.97 -5.68 -10.44
C GLU A 63 -1.83 -6.50 -9.45
N ARG A 64 -2.20 -5.92 -8.30
CA ARG A 64 -3.08 -6.53 -7.28
C ARG A 64 -4.35 -5.72 -7.05
N PHE A 65 -4.72 -4.84 -7.97
CA PHE A 65 -5.94 -4.07 -7.86
C PHE A 65 -7.16 -5.01 -7.69
N GLY A 66 -8.00 -4.75 -6.68
CA GLY A 66 -9.14 -5.61 -6.31
C GLY A 66 -8.78 -6.91 -5.56
N LYS A 67 -7.49 -7.20 -5.30
CA LYS A 67 -7.02 -8.35 -4.50
C LYS A 67 -6.11 -7.89 -3.36
N PRO A 68 -6.65 -7.17 -2.36
CA PRO A 68 -5.84 -6.58 -1.27
C PRO A 68 -5.23 -7.62 -0.33
N TYR A 69 -5.68 -8.88 -0.38
CA TYR A 69 -5.12 -10.01 0.33
C TYR A 69 -5.29 -11.30 -0.48
N THR A 70 -4.50 -12.33 -0.14
CA THR A 70 -4.69 -13.67 -0.73
C THR A 70 -5.92 -14.34 -0.11
N LYS A 71 -6.92 -14.70 -0.93
CA LYS A 71 -8.07 -15.49 -0.49
C LYS A 71 -7.61 -16.89 -0.05
N GLY A 72 -8.12 -17.37 1.07
CA GLY A 72 -7.81 -18.72 1.57
C GLY A 72 -8.17 -18.90 3.05
N LYS A 73 -7.74 -20.02 3.63
CA LYS A 73 -7.86 -20.27 5.08
C LYS A 73 -7.10 -19.16 5.83
N PRO A 74 -7.71 -18.52 6.85
CA PRO A 74 -7.02 -17.52 7.65
C PRO A 74 -5.69 -18.05 8.19
N CYS A 75 -4.67 -17.19 8.16
CA CYS A 75 -3.31 -17.46 8.64
C CYS A 75 -2.56 -18.63 7.98
N SER A 76 -3.00 -19.14 6.82
CA SER A 76 -2.28 -20.20 6.09
C SER A 76 -0.85 -19.83 5.69
N LYS A 77 -0.56 -18.52 5.57
CA LYS A 77 0.77 -17.97 5.25
C LYS A 77 1.62 -17.58 6.47
N CYS A 78 1.12 -17.78 7.69
CA CYS A 78 1.81 -17.41 8.93
C CYS A 78 1.56 -18.44 10.04
N PRO A 79 1.93 -19.72 9.83
CA PRO A 79 1.79 -20.75 10.86
C PRO A 79 2.55 -20.34 12.13
N GLY A 80 1.94 -20.57 13.30
CA GLY A 80 2.50 -20.16 14.60
C GLY A 80 2.40 -18.66 14.92
N HIS A 81 2.06 -17.80 13.95
CA HIS A 81 2.01 -16.35 14.10
C HIS A 81 0.63 -15.79 13.77
N CYS A 82 -0.41 -16.30 14.44
CA CYS A 82 -1.79 -15.98 14.15
C CYS A 82 -2.55 -15.51 15.39
N ARG A 83 -3.01 -14.27 15.39
CA ARG A 83 -3.87 -13.70 16.42
C ARG A 83 -5.34 -13.96 16.10
N SER A 84 -6.07 -14.43 17.10
CA SER A 84 -7.51 -14.69 17.04
C SER A 84 -7.95 -15.57 15.86
N LYS A 85 -7.06 -16.44 15.37
CA LYS A 85 -7.28 -17.30 14.19
C LYS A 85 -7.62 -16.52 12.91
N LYS A 86 -7.27 -15.22 12.82
CA LYS A 86 -7.69 -14.33 11.72
C LYS A 86 -6.58 -13.43 11.16
N LEU A 87 -5.64 -12.98 12.00
CA LEU A 87 -4.63 -11.98 11.62
C LEU A 87 -3.22 -12.50 11.83
N CYS A 88 -2.34 -12.32 10.84
CA CYS A 88 -0.92 -12.63 10.98
C CYS A 88 -0.22 -11.61 11.90
N THR A 89 0.75 -12.06 12.69
CA THR A 89 1.54 -11.21 13.62
C THR A 89 3.04 -11.20 13.34
N ASN A 90 3.48 -11.88 12.28
CA ASN A 90 4.86 -11.92 11.80
C ASN A 90 5.09 -10.93 10.65
N ALA A 91 4.68 -9.67 10.82
CA ALA A 91 4.97 -8.63 9.83
C ALA A 91 6.49 -8.37 9.72
N CYS A 92 6.94 -7.97 8.53
CA CYS A 92 8.29 -7.48 8.29
C CYS A 92 8.42 -6.05 8.84
N GLU A 93 9.45 -5.75 9.62
CA GLU A 93 9.64 -4.41 10.18
C GLU A 93 10.08 -3.36 9.14
N HIS A 94 10.67 -3.84 8.05
CA HIS A 94 11.14 -3.05 6.93
C HIS A 94 10.09 -2.97 5.82
N ALA A 95 10.20 -1.94 4.98
CA ALA A 95 9.44 -1.81 3.76
C ALA A 95 10.42 -1.75 2.57
N ASP A 96 9.97 -2.23 1.42
CA ASP A 96 10.63 -1.95 0.16
C ASP A 96 10.19 -0.58 -0.34
N PHE A 97 11.16 0.24 -0.73
CA PHE A 97 10.94 1.53 -1.36
C PHE A 97 10.68 1.37 -2.87
N TRP A 98 11.37 0.43 -3.53
CA TRP A 98 11.08 0.11 -4.93
C TRP A 98 9.97 -0.93 -5.03
N VAL A 99 8.99 -0.67 -5.88
CA VAL A 99 7.81 -1.54 -6.06
C VAL A 99 8.15 -2.92 -6.64
N ASN A 100 9.27 -3.03 -7.35
CA ASN A 100 9.67 -4.23 -8.09
C ASN A 100 10.85 -4.98 -7.43
N CYS A 101 11.17 -4.72 -6.16
CA CYS A 101 12.24 -5.42 -5.44
C CYS A 101 12.14 -6.95 -5.53
N HIS A 102 10.94 -7.49 -5.44
CA HIS A 102 10.70 -8.93 -5.58
C HIS A 102 11.12 -9.46 -6.95
N GLU A 103 10.74 -8.77 -8.04
CA GLU A 103 11.08 -9.18 -9.40
C GLU A 103 12.57 -9.01 -9.70
N ILE A 104 13.18 -7.92 -9.22
CA ILE A 104 14.64 -7.71 -9.33
C ILE A 104 15.38 -8.83 -8.60
N SER A 105 14.95 -9.17 -7.38
CA SER A 105 15.58 -10.18 -6.53
C SER A 105 15.56 -11.56 -7.17
N LYS A 106 14.52 -11.94 -7.93
CA LYS A 106 14.47 -13.23 -8.64
C LYS A 106 15.63 -13.44 -9.61
N HIS A 107 16.05 -12.39 -10.30
CA HIS A 107 17.08 -12.47 -11.34
C HIS A 107 18.45 -12.01 -10.86
N TRP A 108 18.50 -11.04 -9.94
CA TRP A 108 19.70 -10.33 -9.54
C TRP A 108 19.88 -10.29 -8.03
N HIS A 109 19.51 -11.36 -7.31
CA HIS A 109 19.55 -11.41 -5.84
C HIS A 109 20.89 -10.97 -5.25
N LYS A 110 22.01 -11.43 -5.83
CA LYS A 110 23.36 -11.12 -5.34
C LYS A 110 23.72 -9.64 -5.50
N TRP A 111 23.28 -9.00 -6.60
CA TRP A 111 23.49 -7.56 -6.81
C TRP A 111 22.61 -6.72 -5.88
N LEU A 112 21.37 -7.15 -5.67
CA LEU A 112 20.39 -6.43 -4.84
C LEU A 112 20.70 -6.55 -3.35
N CYS A 113 20.99 -7.76 -2.88
CA CYS A 113 21.06 -8.10 -1.46
C CYS A 113 22.46 -8.47 -0.95
N GLY A 114 23.48 -8.48 -1.84
CA GLY A 114 24.82 -8.96 -1.49
C GLY A 114 25.65 -8.01 -0.62
N ASP A 115 25.29 -6.73 -0.56
CA ASP A 115 26.00 -5.72 0.24
C ASP A 115 25.01 -4.76 0.94
N PRO A 116 24.85 -4.88 2.27
CA PRO A 116 23.95 -4.04 3.07
C PRO A 116 24.23 -2.54 3.03
N THR A 117 25.44 -2.14 2.64
CA THR A 117 25.84 -0.72 2.61
C THR A 117 25.31 0.00 1.37
N LYS A 118 24.96 -0.75 0.33
CA LYS A 118 24.55 -0.20 -0.96
C LYS A 118 23.11 0.31 -0.96
N GLU A 119 22.85 1.30 -1.80
CA GLU A 119 21.53 1.92 -1.91
C GLU A 119 20.45 0.94 -2.37
N GLN A 120 20.76 0.01 -3.29
CA GLN A 120 19.77 -0.99 -3.71
C GLN A 120 19.35 -1.93 -2.58
N TYR A 121 20.26 -2.26 -1.65
CA TYR A 121 19.91 -3.02 -0.46
C TYR A 121 18.96 -2.22 0.43
N LYS A 122 19.29 -0.94 0.69
CA LYS A 122 18.45 -0.05 1.52
C LYS A 122 17.06 0.14 0.90
N ALA A 123 16.99 0.31 -0.42
CA ALA A 123 15.74 0.46 -1.16
C ALA A 123 14.91 -0.83 -1.16
N CYS A 124 15.53 -2.00 -1.07
CA CYS A 124 14.86 -3.30 -1.07
C CYS A 124 15.06 -4.08 0.25
N LYS A 125 15.12 -3.35 1.37
CA LYS A 125 15.51 -3.93 2.66
C LYS A 125 14.54 -5.02 3.10
N ALA A 126 13.23 -4.86 2.90
CA ALA A 126 12.26 -5.90 3.24
C ALA A 126 12.49 -7.15 2.39
N THR A 127 12.78 -6.98 1.10
CA THR A 127 13.10 -8.09 0.21
C THR A 127 14.37 -8.83 0.60
N CYS A 128 15.40 -8.12 1.04
CA CYS A 128 16.70 -8.71 1.38
C CYS A 128 16.78 -9.31 2.79
N SER A 129 16.04 -8.77 3.76
CA SER A 129 16.20 -9.13 5.19
C SER A 129 15.03 -9.90 5.80
N CYS A 130 13.82 -9.77 5.27
CA CYS A 130 12.65 -10.40 5.87
C CYS A 130 12.38 -11.78 5.27
N LYS A 131 12.94 -12.81 5.90
CA LYS A 131 12.63 -14.23 5.66
C LYS A 131 11.42 -14.64 6.49
N GLU A 132 10.48 -15.39 5.89
CA GLU A 132 9.29 -15.95 6.57
C GLU A 132 8.39 -14.92 7.29
N ARG A 133 8.41 -13.67 6.83
CA ARG A 133 7.56 -12.58 7.31
C ARG A 133 6.56 -12.15 6.25
N ILE A 134 5.44 -11.58 6.68
CA ILE A 134 4.47 -10.94 5.79
C ILE A 134 5.05 -9.60 5.30
N LYS A 135 5.10 -9.43 3.97
CA LYS A 135 5.54 -8.22 3.26
C LYS A 135 4.73 -8.04 1.97
#